data_AF-B3S606-F1
#
_entry.id   AF-B3S606-F1
#
_cell.length_a   1.000
_cell.length_b   1.000
_cell.length_c   1.000
_cell.angle_alpha   90.00
_cell.angle_beta   90.00
_cell.angle_gamma   90.00
#
_symmetry.space_group_name_H-M   'P 1'
#
loop_
_entity.id
_entity.type
_entity.pdbx_description
1 polymer ?
#
loop_
_entity_poly.entity_id
_entity_poly.type
_entity_poly.pdbx_seq_one_letter_code
_entity_poly.pdbx_strand_id
1 'polypeptide(L)'
;AMIFAIETINEDPYLLPNITLGYDIHDGCGDEQVSVRETLDILFQFTKRKSVKRMVIFSTTTSAIIQAVSNKLAGIIGTQTARGSIDMQGICKVFNLVQITYGAKEGLLGDKTRFPTILRTIPPEDHYPAILESILSYFNWKFIAMLSYVGDLGSRAYEQARKYFQRKKICVLLAEKVSRLQNSIA
;
A
#
# COMPACT_ATOMS: atom_id res chain seq x y z
N ALA A 1 -16.51 -3.35 3.35
CA ALA A 1 -15.51 -3.99 4.22
C ALA A 1 -15.01 -3.05 5.31
N MET A 2 -14.33 -1.94 4.99
CA MET A 2 -13.82 -1.00 6.01
C MET A 2 -14.92 -0.38 6.88
N ILE A 3 -15.99 0.14 6.26
CA ILE A 3 -17.14 0.72 6.99
C ILE A 3 -17.72 -0.30 7.97
N PHE A 4 -18.04 -1.50 7.48
CA PHE A 4 -18.52 -2.62 8.29
C PHE A 4 -17.59 -2.94 9.48
N ALA A 5 -16.26 -3.00 9.26
CA ALA A 5 -15.32 -3.26 10.34
C ALA A 5 -15.33 -2.16 11.40
N ILE A 6 -15.44 -0.90 11.00
CA ILE A 6 -15.49 0.24 11.92
C ILE A 6 -16.80 0.24 12.71
N GLU A 7 -17.93 0.02 12.04
CA GLU A 7 -19.24 -0.10 12.70
C GLU A 7 -19.24 -1.24 13.72
N THR A 8 -18.70 -2.41 13.33
CA THR A 8 -18.55 -3.56 14.23
C THR A 8 -17.68 -3.24 15.45
N ILE A 9 -16.57 -2.52 15.27
CA ILE A 9 -15.69 -2.10 16.37
C ILE A 9 -16.42 -1.12 17.30
N ASN A 10 -17.16 -0.16 16.74
CA ASN A 10 -17.88 0.85 17.53
C ASN A 10 -19.04 0.26 18.35
N GLU A 11 -19.58 -0.90 17.94
CA GLU A 11 -20.63 -1.64 18.64
C GLU A 11 -20.08 -2.63 19.69
N ASP A 12 -18.78 -2.94 19.67
CA ASP A 12 -18.16 -3.90 20.58
C ASP A 12 -17.85 -3.26 21.95
N PRO A 13 -18.49 -3.70 23.05
CA PRO A 13 -18.26 -3.12 24.37
C PRO A 13 -16.88 -3.46 24.96
N TYR A 14 -16.15 -4.42 24.39
CA TYR A 14 -14.82 -4.85 24.84
C TYR A 14 -13.68 -4.25 24.03
N LEU A 15 -13.94 -3.74 22.83
CA LEU A 15 -12.93 -3.18 21.94
C LEU A 15 -13.12 -1.67 21.79
N LEU A 16 -12.16 -0.90 22.32
CA LEU A 16 -12.20 0.57 22.33
C LEU A 16 -13.44 1.15 23.04
N PRO A 17 -13.75 0.74 24.29
CA PRO A 17 -14.90 1.28 25.02
C PRO A 17 -14.76 2.80 25.21
N ASN A 18 -15.87 3.52 25.06
CA ASN A 18 -15.95 4.99 25.12
C ASN A 18 -15.17 5.74 24.04
N ILE A 19 -14.75 5.06 22.97
CA ILE A 19 -14.11 5.67 21.81
C ILE A 19 -14.92 5.30 20.57
N THR A 20 -15.33 6.30 19.80
CA THR A 20 -15.99 6.08 18.50
C THR A 20 -14.98 6.35 17.38
N LEU A 21 -14.69 5.33 16.59
CA LEU A 21 -13.89 5.44 15.38
C LEU A 21 -14.71 6.11 14.27
N GLY A 22 -14.17 7.18 13.71
CA GLY A 22 -14.63 7.78 12.46
C GLY A 22 -13.81 7.30 11.26
N TYR A 23 -14.28 7.62 10.06
CA TYR A 23 -13.56 7.35 8.82
C TYR A 23 -13.74 8.49 7.82
N ASP A 24 -12.76 8.61 6.94
CA ASP A 24 -12.81 9.43 5.73
C ASP A 24 -12.21 8.59 4.59
N ILE A 25 -13.02 8.29 3.58
CA ILE A 25 -12.70 7.28 2.56
C ILE A 25 -12.71 7.95 1.19
N HIS A 26 -11.58 7.84 0.50
CA HIS A 26 -11.38 8.38 -0.83
C HIS A 26 -11.06 7.26 -1.82
N ASP A 27 -11.46 7.43 -3.07
CA ASP A 27 -11.17 6.49 -4.14
C ASP A 27 -9.81 6.80 -4.77
N GLY A 28 -8.90 5.82 -4.74
CA GLY A 28 -7.59 5.92 -5.39
C GLY A 28 -7.61 5.58 -6.88
N CYS A 29 -8.75 5.11 -7.44
CA CYS A 29 -8.94 4.74 -8.85
C CYS A 29 -7.95 3.72 -9.43
N GLY A 30 -7.16 3.05 -8.56
CA GLY A 30 -6.02 2.23 -8.99
C GLY A 30 -4.87 3.04 -9.60
N ASP A 31 -4.89 4.37 -9.49
CA ASP A 31 -3.90 5.31 -10.00
C ASP A 31 -3.10 5.92 -8.84
N GLU A 32 -1.79 5.97 -8.99
CA GLU A 32 -0.91 6.41 -7.91
C GLU A 32 -0.94 7.92 -7.69
N GLN A 33 -1.10 8.71 -8.75
CA GLN A 33 -1.20 10.17 -8.65
C GLN A 33 -2.50 10.57 -7.97
N VAL A 34 -3.61 9.89 -8.31
CA VAL A 34 -4.89 10.08 -7.63
C VAL A 34 -4.75 9.70 -6.14
N SER A 35 -4.19 8.54 -5.83
CA SER A 35 -3.99 8.09 -4.44
C SER A 35 -3.18 9.09 -3.59
N VAL A 36 -2.11 9.66 -4.16
CA VAL A 36 -1.30 10.70 -3.49
C VAL A 36 -2.09 11.99 -3.29
N ARG A 37 -2.83 12.44 -4.31
CA ARG A 37 -3.67 13.63 -4.23
C ARG A 37 -4.74 13.49 -3.14
N GLU A 38 -5.49 12.40 -3.14
CA GLU A 38 -6.54 12.15 -2.14
C GLU A 38 -5.96 12.09 -0.72
N THR A 39 -4.77 11.49 -0.56
CA THR A 39 -4.04 11.50 0.71
C THR A 39 -3.75 12.92 1.19
N LEU A 40 -3.28 13.80 0.31
CA LEU A 40 -3.03 15.20 0.66
C LEU A 40 -4.33 15.94 1.00
N ASP A 41 -5.42 15.66 0.29
CA ASP A 41 -6.73 16.24 0.58
C ASP A 41 -7.24 15.84 1.98
N ILE A 42 -7.11 14.56 2.37
CA ILE A 42 -7.40 14.07 3.74
C ILE A 42 -6.58 14.81 4.80
N LEU A 43 -5.29 15.07 4.52
CA LEU A 43 -4.42 15.74 5.50
C LEU A 43 -4.76 17.23 5.61
N PHE A 44 -4.98 17.91 4.49
CA PHE A 44 -5.23 19.34 4.47
C PHE A 44 -6.66 19.75 4.78
N GLN A 45 -7.66 18.86 4.74
CA GLN A 45 -8.98 19.21 5.26
C GLN A 45 -8.94 19.54 6.77
N PHE A 46 -8.02 18.94 7.52
CA PHE A 46 -7.83 19.24 8.94
C PHE A 46 -7.22 20.62 9.16
N THR A 47 -6.47 21.14 8.17
CA THR A 47 -5.87 22.49 8.22
C THR A 47 -6.81 23.59 7.74
N LYS A 48 -7.80 23.26 6.91
CA LYS A 48 -8.80 24.20 6.37
C LYS A 48 -9.89 24.62 7.38
N ARG A 49 -10.12 23.87 8.47
CA ARG A 49 -11.11 24.23 9.51
C ARG A 49 -10.68 25.50 10.26
N LYS A 50 -11.64 26.39 10.59
CA LYS A 50 -11.40 27.72 11.23
C LYS A 50 -10.45 27.69 12.44
N SER A 51 -10.44 26.60 13.20
CA SER A 51 -9.56 26.40 14.36
C SER A 51 -8.07 26.26 13.99
N VAL A 52 -7.76 25.65 12.84
CA VAL A 52 -6.37 25.53 12.36
C VAL A 52 -5.95 26.75 11.57
N LYS A 53 -6.85 27.46 10.88
CA LYS A 53 -6.55 28.82 10.38
C LYS A 53 -6.02 29.71 11.52
N ARG A 54 -6.64 29.66 12.70
CA ARG A 54 -6.16 30.42 13.87
C ARG A 54 -4.76 29.99 14.36
N MET A 55 -4.43 28.71 14.25
CA MET A 55 -3.11 28.16 14.62
C MET A 55 -2.02 28.47 13.57
N VAL A 56 -2.35 28.35 12.28
CA VAL A 56 -1.46 28.63 11.15
C VAL A 56 -1.20 30.13 10.99
N ILE A 57 -2.16 30.98 11.36
CA ILE A 57 -1.99 32.44 11.37
C ILE A 57 -1.05 32.89 12.51
N PHE A 58 -0.91 32.11 13.60
CA PHE A 58 -0.07 32.45 14.76
C PHE A 58 1.23 31.64 14.90
N SER A 59 1.36 30.52 14.20
CA SER A 59 2.55 29.66 14.24
C SER A 59 2.99 29.33 12.82
N THR A 60 4.04 30.01 12.37
CA THR A 60 4.67 29.86 11.05
C THR A 60 5.53 28.60 10.93
N THR A 61 5.39 27.62 11.84
CA THR A 61 6.27 26.45 11.90
C THR A 61 5.58 25.18 11.40
N THR A 62 6.26 24.45 10.49
CA THR A 62 5.85 23.15 9.95
C THR A 62 5.42 22.14 11.02
N SER A 63 6.03 22.22 12.21
CA SER A 63 5.70 21.39 13.39
C SER A 63 4.24 21.53 13.85
N ALA A 64 3.70 22.75 13.88
CA ALA A 64 2.32 22.99 14.33
C ALA A 64 1.28 22.38 13.38
N ILE A 65 1.57 22.41 12.07
CA ILE A 65 0.72 21.79 11.04
C ILE A 65 0.73 20.27 11.19
N ILE A 66 1.92 19.67 11.35
CA ILE A 66 2.07 18.22 11.55
C ILE A 66 1.31 17.76 12.80
N GLN A 67 1.43 18.50 13.91
CA GLN A 67 0.75 18.17 15.15
C GLN A 67 -0.78 18.31 15.03
N ALA A 68 -1.27 19.34 14.34
CA ALA A 68 -2.70 19.55 14.13
C ALA A 68 -3.36 18.41 13.33
N VAL A 69 -2.62 17.83 12.37
CA VAL A 69 -3.06 16.69 11.57
C VAL A 69 -2.99 15.40 12.40
N SER A 70 -1.86 15.14 13.05
CA SER A 70 -1.62 13.92 13.84
C SER A 70 -2.60 13.75 15.01
N ASN A 71 -3.09 14.86 15.58
CA ASN A 71 -4.07 14.82 16.68
C ASN A 71 -5.49 14.45 16.22
N LYS A 72 -5.78 14.46 14.91
CA LYS A 72 -7.11 14.20 14.36
C LYS A 72 -7.18 12.97 13.47
N LEU A 73 -6.04 12.49 12.98
CA LEU A 73 -5.93 11.33 12.13
C LEU A 73 -5.00 10.31 12.80
N ALA A 74 -5.55 9.14 13.16
CA ALA A 74 -4.79 8.09 13.82
C ALA A 74 -3.86 7.32 12.86
N GLY A 75 -4.24 7.23 11.58
CA GLY A 75 -3.50 6.51 10.55
C GLY A 75 -4.28 6.37 9.27
N ILE A 76 -3.69 5.71 8.29
CA ILE A 76 -4.26 5.51 6.95
C ILE A 76 -4.39 4.03 6.67
N ILE A 77 -5.56 3.58 6.21
CA ILE A 77 -5.77 2.22 5.72
C ILE A 77 -5.77 2.25 4.19
N GLY A 78 -4.87 1.51 3.57
CA GLY A 78 -4.63 1.51 2.12
C GLY A 78 -3.15 1.67 1.76
N THR A 79 -2.78 1.68 0.49
CA THR A 79 -3.64 1.46 -0.69
C THR A 79 -3.58 0.01 -1.13
N GLN A 80 -4.35 -0.35 -2.16
CA GLN A 80 -4.30 -1.68 -2.76
C GLN A 80 -3.00 -1.93 -3.53
N THR A 81 -2.43 -0.92 -4.19
CA THR A 81 -1.25 -1.08 -5.05
C THR A 81 0.03 -0.82 -4.28
N ALA A 82 1.08 -1.59 -4.60
CA ALA A 82 2.40 -1.36 -4.01
C ALA A 82 2.97 0.00 -4.41
N ARG A 83 2.74 0.47 -5.64
CA ARG A 83 3.23 1.77 -6.09
C ARG A 83 2.56 2.92 -5.32
N GLY A 84 1.23 2.93 -5.25
CA GLY A 84 0.50 3.93 -4.47
C GLY A 84 0.90 3.92 -3.00
N SER A 85 1.13 2.73 -2.42
CA SER A 85 1.61 2.61 -1.04
C SER A 85 3.02 3.17 -0.85
N ILE A 86 3.94 2.92 -1.79
CA ILE A 86 5.30 3.48 -1.77
C ILE A 86 5.26 5.01 -1.91
N ASP A 87 4.47 5.53 -2.84
CA ASP A 87 4.41 6.96 -3.12
C ASP A 87 3.79 7.72 -1.93
N MET A 88 2.78 7.15 -1.26
CA MET A 88 2.19 7.70 -0.03
C MET A 88 3.14 7.71 1.18
N GLN A 89 4.14 6.83 1.21
CA GLN A 89 5.07 6.76 2.33
C GLN A 89 5.93 8.02 2.48
N GLY A 90 6.18 8.75 1.40
CA GLY A 90 6.82 10.06 1.48
C GLY A 90 6.03 11.03 2.36
N ILE A 91 4.71 11.03 2.22
CA ILE A 91 3.80 11.89 2.99
C ILE A 91 3.63 11.34 4.41
N CYS A 92 3.32 10.05 4.56
CA CYS A 92 3.08 9.45 5.87
C CYS A 92 4.29 9.62 6.82
N LYS A 93 5.51 9.54 6.27
CA LYS A 93 6.74 9.79 7.04
C LYS A 93 6.85 11.23 7.55
N VAL A 94 6.47 12.23 6.74
CA VAL A 94 6.51 13.65 7.15
C VAL A 94 5.53 13.93 8.29
N PHE A 95 4.34 13.32 8.24
CA PHE A 95 3.30 13.50 9.26
C PHE A 95 3.37 12.48 10.40
N ASN A 96 4.36 11.59 10.40
CA ASN A 96 4.49 10.49 11.36
C ASN A 96 3.21 9.63 11.49
N LEU A 97 2.55 9.37 10.35
CA LEU A 97 1.33 8.59 10.27
C LEU A 97 1.64 7.14 9.94
N VAL A 98 0.99 6.21 10.65
CA VAL A 98 1.05 4.79 10.31
C VAL A 98 0.12 4.51 9.14
N GLN A 99 0.65 3.85 8.10
CA GLN A 99 -0.11 3.36 6.96
C GLN A 99 -0.26 1.84 7.07
N ILE A 100 -1.47 1.30 6.95
CA ILE A 100 -1.75 -0.14 6.92
C ILE A 100 -2.34 -0.51 5.56
N THR A 101 -1.54 -1.14 4.70
CA THR A 101 -2.00 -1.61 3.38
C THR A 101 -2.60 -3.02 3.46
N TYR A 102 -3.73 -3.22 2.78
CA TYR A 102 -4.40 -4.52 2.66
C TYR A 102 -4.09 -5.25 1.34
N GLY A 103 -3.36 -4.62 0.40
CA GLY A 103 -3.18 -5.16 -0.96
C GLY A 103 -1.74 -5.14 -1.48
N ALA A 104 -0.85 -4.34 -0.91
CA ALA A 104 0.50 -4.20 -1.43
C ALA A 104 1.44 -5.34 -1.00
N LYS A 105 1.71 -6.24 -1.95
CA LYS A 105 2.48 -7.48 -1.71
C LYS A 105 3.98 -7.35 -1.92
N GLU A 106 4.45 -6.26 -2.53
CA GLU A 106 5.86 -6.07 -2.88
C GLU A 106 6.77 -6.29 -1.65
N GLY A 107 7.78 -7.16 -1.81
CA GLY A 107 8.69 -7.52 -0.73
C GLY A 107 9.43 -6.32 -0.14
N LEU A 108 9.70 -5.32 -0.97
CA LEU A 108 10.40 -4.09 -0.60
C LEU A 108 9.74 -3.32 0.56
N LEU A 109 8.42 -3.39 0.70
CA LEU A 109 7.68 -2.73 1.80
C LEU A 109 8.00 -3.32 3.18
N GLY A 110 8.69 -4.46 3.23
CA GLY A 110 9.23 -5.04 4.47
C GLY A 110 10.44 -4.29 5.04
N ASP A 111 11.14 -3.48 4.24
CA ASP A 111 12.33 -2.76 4.68
C ASP A 111 11.96 -1.55 5.55
N LYS A 112 12.04 -1.71 6.87
CA LYS A 112 11.72 -0.67 7.86
C LYS A 112 12.72 0.48 7.89
N THR A 113 13.92 0.31 7.32
CA THR A 113 14.88 1.42 7.19
C THR A 113 14.39 2.43 6.14
N ARG A 114 13.74 1.93 5.08
CA ARG A 114 13.17 2.73 3.99
C ARG A 114 11.73 3.16 4.28
N PHE A 115 10.91 2.26 4.82
CA PHE A 115 9.48 2.44 5.04
C PHE A 115 9.13 2.18 6.52
N PRO A 116 9.50 3.11 7.44
CA PRO A 116 9.35 2.89 8.88
C PRO A 116 7.88 2.82 9.34
N THR A 117 6.99 3.54 8.66
CA THR A 117 5.60 3.74 9.09
C THR A 117 4.56 2.86 8.38
N ILE A 118 4.96 2.02 7.42
CA ILE A 118 4.02 1.13 6.73
C ILE A 118 3.92 -0.22 7.43
N LEU A 119 2.70 -0.73 7.54
CA LEU A 119 2.36 -2.08 7.96
C LEU A 119 1.44 -2.69 6.90
N ARG A 120 1.30 -4.02 6.92
CA ARG A 120 0.44 -4.73 5.98
C ARG A 120 -0.21 -5.94 6.62
N THR A 121 -1.44 -6.23 6.20
CA THR A 121 -2.20 -7.42 6.62
C THR A 121 -2.07 -8.60 5.66
N ILE A 122 -1.21 -8.45 4.64
CA ILE A 122 -0.94 -9.46 3.61
C ILE A 122 0.54 -9.83 3.61
N PRO A 123 0.92 -11.11 3.41
CA PRO A 123 2.33 -11.51 3.33
C PRO A 123 3.01 -10.95 2.07
N PRO A 124 4.35 -10.83 2.09
CA PRO A 124 5.12 -10.51 0.89
C PRO A 124 4.97 -11.58 -0.19
N GLU A 125 4.98 -11.17 -1.45
CA GLU A 125 4.97 -12.09 -2.59
C GLU A 125 6.32 -12.79 -2.86
N ASP A 126 7.38 -12.42 -2.14
CA ASP A 126 8.70 -13.08 -2.23
C ASP A 126 8.63 -14.61 -1.94
N HIS A 127 7.57 -15.07 -1.25
CA HIS A 127 7.33 -16.49 -0.99
C HIS A 127 6.63 -17.24 -2.14
N TYR A 128 5.99 -16.54 -3.07
CA TYR A 128 5.18 -17.16 -4.12
C TYR A 128 5.99 -18.09 -5.05
N PRO A 129 7.24 -17.79 -5.44
CA PRO A 129 8.03 -18.70 -6.27
C PRO A 129 8.25 -20.08 -5.63
N ALA A 130 8.42 -20.14 -4.30
CA ALA A 130 8.57 -21.40 -3.58
C ALA A 130 7.28 -22.22 -3.53
N ILE A 131 6.14 -21.55 -3.37
CA ILE A 131 4.81 -22.18 -3.43
C ILE A 131 4.57 -22.76 -4.83
N LEU A 132 4.82 -21.95 -5.86
CA LEU A 132 4.68 -22.39 -7.25
C LEU A 132 5.61 -23.57 -7.55
N GLU A 133 6.88 -23.51 -7.12
CA GLU A 133 7.81 -24.63 -7.33
C GLU A 133 7.36 -25.93 -6.65
N SER A 134 6.71 -25.84 -5.49
CA SER A 134 6.16 -27.02 -4.82
C SER A 134 5.07 -27.68 -5.67
N ILE A 135 4.20 -26.87 -6.28
CA ILE A 135 3.15 -27.34 -7.21
C ILE A 135 3.79 -27.94 -8.47
N LEU A 136 4.73 -27.22 -9.10
CA LEU A 136 5.42 -27.68 -10.30
C LEU A 136 6.13 -29.02 -10.07
N SER A 137 6.78 -29.16 -8.90
CA SER A 137 7.49 -30.38 -8.53
C SER A 137 6.54 -31.55 -8.27
N TYR A 138 5.40 -31.30 -7.63
CA TYR A 138 4.38 -32.34 -7.41
C TYR A 138 3.89 -32.96 -8.73
N PHE A 139 3.68 -32.14 -9.76
CA PHE A 139 3.26 -32.60 -11.09
C PHE A 139 4.41 -32.97 -12.04
N ASN A 140 5.66 -32.95 -11.57
CA ASN A 140 6.86 -33.16 -12.39
C ASN A 140 6.96 -32.22 -13.61
N TRP A 141 6.42 -31.00 -13.52
CA TRP A 141 6.54 -29.99 -14.57
C TRP A 141 7.92 -29.34 -14.53
N LYS A 142 8.71 -29.59 -15.57
CA LYS A 142 10.07 -29.04 -15.73
C LYS A 142 10.17 -27.89 -16.71
N PHE A 143 9.15 -27.65 -17.52
CA PHE A 143 9.12 -26.63 -18.55
C PHE A 143 7.93 -25.71 -18.32
N ILE A 144 8.20 -24.42 -18.14
CA ILE A 144 7.16 -23.42 -17.88
C ILE A 144 7.33 -22.22 -18.82
N ALA A 145 6.23 -21.52 -19.06
CA ALA A 145 6.23 -20.16 -19.60
C ALA A 145 5.90 -19.17 -18.49
N MET A 146 6.60 -18.06 -18.45
CA MET A 146 6.36 -16.96 -17.52
C MET A 146 5.89 -15.73 -18.28
N LEU A 147 4.79 -15.15 -17.81
CA LEU A 147 4.21 -13.92 -18.34
C LEU A 147 4.10 -12.92 -17.18
N SER A 148 4.43 -11.66 -17.43
CA SER A 148 4.26 -10.58 -16.46
C SER A 148 3.82 -9.29 -17.13
N TYR A 149 3.24 -8.36 -16.37
CA TYR A 149 2.95 -7.03 -16.89
C TYR A 149 4.22 -6.16 -16.93
N VAL A 150 4.33 -5.31 -17.94
CA VAL A 150 5.38 -4.27 -18.00
C VAL A 150 5.12 -3.26 -16.88
N GLY A 151 6.08 -3.12 -15.96
CA GLY A 151 6.06 -2.17 -14.86
C GLY A 151 7.17 -2.43 -13.84
N ASP A 152 7.65 -1.38 -13.19
CA ASP A 152 8.82 -1.42 -12.31
C ASP A 152 8.67 -2.43 -11.15
N LEU A 153 7.46 -2.55 -10.58
CA LEU A 153 7.20 -3.45 -9.44
C LEU A 153 7.08 -4.90 -9.87
N GLY A 154 6.26 -5.18 -10.90
CA GLY A 154 6.14 -6.53 -11.47
C GLY A 154 7.47 -7.07 -11.96
N SER A 155 8.41 -6.20 -12.38
CA SER A 155 9.73 -6.59 -12.83
C SER A 155 10.57 -7.27 -11.74
N ARG A 156 10.50 -6.81 -10.48
CA ARG A 156 11.35 -7.37 -9.41
C ARG A 156 10.91 -8.78 -9.03
N ALA A 157 9.63 -8.95 -8.71
CA ALA A 157 9.06 -10.24 -8.34
C ALA A 157 9.23 -11.26 -9.47
N TYR A 158 9.03 -10.82 -10.72
CA TYR A 158 9.26 -11.64 -11.91
C TYR A 158 10.72 -12.12 -12.04
N GLU A 159 11.70 -11.21 -11.94
CA GLU A 159 13.11 -11.59 -12.04
C GLU A 159 13.54 -12.49 -10.87
N GLN A 160 13.02 -12.26 -9.66
CA GLN A 160 13.28 -13.14 -8.52
C GLN A 160 12.70 -14.54 -8.73
N ALA A 161 11.46 -14.64 -9.21
CA ALA A 161 10.83 -15.91 -9.52
C ALA A 161 11.62 -16.67 -10.60
N ARG A 162 12.04 -15.97 -11.66
CA ARG A 162 12.84 -16.55 -12.74
C ARG A 162 14.15 -17.13 -12.23
N LYS A 163 14.89 -16.38 -11.40
CA LYS A 163 16.13 -16.85 -10.76
C LYS A 163 15.88 -18.03 -9.82
N TYR A 164 14.76 -18.01 -9.08
CA TYR A 164 14.37 -19.08 -8.18
C TYR A 164 14.15 -20.39 -8.95
N PHE A 165 13.35 -20.37 -10.02
CA PHE A 165 13.07 -21.55 -10.84
C PHE A 165 14.31 -22.13 -11.52
N GLN A 166 15.21 -21.26 -12.01
CA GLN A 166 16.50 -21.69 -12.57
C GLN A 166 17.33 -22.48 -11.56
N ARG A 167 17.39 -22.05 -10.29
CA ARG A 167 18.09 -22.77 -9.21
C ARG A 167 17.44 -24.11 -8.89
N LYS A 168 16.11 -24.21 -9.03
CA LYS A 168 15.33 -25.45 -8.81
C LYS A 168 15.29 -26.39 -10.01
N LYS A 169 16.11 -26.14 -11.05
CA LYS A 169 16.18 -26.95 -12.27
C LYS A 169 14.82 -27.00 -13.01
N ILE A 170 14.08 -25.90 -12.97
CA ILE A 170 12.87 -25.68 -13.77
C ILE A 170 13.25 -24.75 -14.91
N CYS A 171 13.01 -25.19 -16.15
CA CYS A 171 13.33 -24.48 -17.37
C CYS A 171 12.20 -23.51 -17.73
N VAL A 172 12.55 -22.24 -17.92
CA VAL A 172 11.64 -21.21 -18.41
C VAL A 172 11.83 -21.09 -19.92
N LEU A 173 10.88 -21.63 -20.70
CA LEU A 173 10.94 -21.67 -22.17
C LEU A 173 10.62 -20.32 -22.80
N LEU A 174 9.63 -19.63 -22.23
CA LEU A 174 9.14 -18.34 -22.69
C LEU A 174 9.05 -17.40 -21.49
N ALA A 175 9.50 -16.17 -21.66
CA ALA A 175 9.64 -15.19 -20.60
C ALA A 175 9.24 -13.80 -21.13
N GLU A 176 7.94 -13.52 -21.18
CA GLU A 176 7.42 -12.30 -21.83
C GLU A 176 6.88 -11.29 -20.82
N LYS A 177 7.06 -10.01 -21.18
CA LYS A 177 6.48 -8.86 -20.48
C LYS A 177 5.43 -8.22 -21.38
N VAL A 178 4.18 -8.20 -20.92
CA VAL A 178 3.02 -7.72 -21.68
C VAL A 178 2.63 -6.33 -21.18
N SER A 179 2.47 -5.36 -22.08
CA SER A 179 1.97 -4.04 -21.71
C SER A 179 0.47 -4.11 -21.38
N ARG A 180 0.00 -3.25 -20.47
CA ARG A 180 -1.44 -3.01 -20.36
C ARG A 180 -1.89 -2.33 -21.66
N LEU A 181 -2.97 -2.84 -22.27
CA LEU A 181 -3.69 -2.11 -23.30
C LEU A 181 -4.23 -0.82 -22.65
N GLN A 182 -3.59 0.32 -22.92
CA GLN A 182 -4.19 1.62 -22.65
C GLN A 182 -5.31 1.81 -23.68
N ASN A 183 -6.53 1.42 -23.34
CA ASN A 183 -7.67 2.06 -23.94
C ASN A 183 -7.70 3.48 -23.38
N SER A 184 -7.09 4.42 -24.11
CA SER A 184 -7.33 5.84 -23.89
C SER A 184 -8.80 6.09 -24.20
N ILE A 185 -9.65 6.06 -23.18
CA ILE A 185 -10.92 6.76 -23.28
C ILE A 185 -10.54 8.22 -23.01
N ALA A 186 -10.57 9.00 -24.08
CA ALA A 186 -10.41 10.44 -24.10
C ALA A 186 -11.48 11.14 -23.24
#